data_AF-A0A7S2YFP4-F1
#
_entry.id   AF-A0A7S2YFP4-F1
#
_cell.length_a   1.000
_cell.length_b   1.000
_cell.length_c   1.000
_cell.angle_alpha   90.00
_cell.angle_beta   90.00
_cell.angle_gamma   90.00
#
_symmetry.space_group_name_H-M   'P 1'
#
loop_
_entity.id
_entity.type
_entity.pdbx_description
1 polymer ?
#
loop_
_entity_poly.entity_id
_entity_poly.type
_entity_poly.pdbx_seq_one_letter_code
_entity_poly.pdbx_strand_id
1 'polypeptide(L)'
;ENYELYKQLFRSSDSFINGLALGIGGDASPQILQRIAYGEIDLLHPLVFFVLLGTNDLFGWGCSVNATFAGIIEIAETLHHLRPSAKIVLHSILPRRKRDLLNGDDWWRLTMEVNERLECYASTEDHLHFFNATEYFLTDDKRKVNLTLMPDELHPDGKGSVCWGEGIVRKTMHVLGRGQPSHSSFGGSGSCSFFGTKSSQPEKSKSPQTGTSPLCIKDLLQGATWDEWLNQQSQVPADQRCIDDQRYCSCALPSTPTKGPGIAWEKYFTRNKEIAINHTIAGSPLDMVMFGDSIMYRWWELVSDKRDSMKQSFPKEDAAVKSIALGIMGDRTPQLLFRILNGELPEDLTPPLLWVMIGTNDLASRCNSEMTAFGIIQVVQALREKRPNAIIV
;
A
#
# COMPACT_ATOMS: atom_id res chain seq x y z
N GLU A 1 -26.04 -16.94 -6.86
CA GLU A 1 -25.16 -17.87 -7.62
C GLU A 1 -23.71 -17.80 -7.13
N ASN A 2 -23.02 -16.64 -7.19
CA ASN A 2 -21.61 -16.53 -6.75
C ASN A 2 -21.33 -16.97 -5.30
N TYR A 3 -22.26 -16.75 -4.36
CA TYR A 3 -22.11 -17.20 -2.97
C TYR A 3 -22.18 -18.72 -2.80
N GLU A 4 -23.00 -19.41 -3.59
CA GLU A 4 -23.09 -20.88 -3.53
C GLU A 4 -21.87 -21.53 -4.21
N LEU A 5 -21.39 -20.96 -5.31
CA LEU A 5 -20.12 -21.34 -5.92
C LEU A 5 -18.95 -21.20 -4.94
N TYR A 6 -18.91 -20.06 -4.23
CA TYR A 6 -17.91 -19.82 -3.20
C TYR A 6 -17.94 -20.88 -2.09
N LYS A 7 -19.13 -21.26 -1.60
CA LYS A 7 -19.25 -22.34 -0.61
C LYS A 7 -18.74 -23.68 -1.14
N GLN A 8 -19.07 -24.01 -2.39
CA GLN A 8 -18.63 -25.27 -2.99
C GLN A 8 -17.11 -25.37 -3.05
N LEU A 9 -16.44 -24.32 -3.54
CA LEU A 9 -14.99 -24.30 -3.73
C LEU A 9 -14.20 -24.07 -2.43
N PHE A 10 -14.76 -23.31 -1.47
CA PHE A 10 -13.98 -22.77 -0.34
C PHE A 10 -14.57 -23.00 1.05
N ARG A 11 -15.78 -23.59 1.23
CA ARG A 11 -16.38 -23.77 2.58
C ARG A 11 -17.13 -25.10 2.80
N SER A 12 -17.18 -26.00 1.84
CA SER A 12 -17.85 -27.30 1.99
C SER A 12 -16.95 -28.32 2.68
N SER A 13 -17.50 -29.35 3.32
CA SER A 13 -16.73 -30.47 3.88
C SER A 13 -15.89 -31.20 2.83
N ASP A 14 -16.27 -31.07 1.56
CA ASP A 14 -15.60 -31.67 0.41
C ASP A 14 -14.68 -30.67 -0.32
N SER A 15 -14.52 -29.45 0.20
CA SER A 15 -13.66 -28.42 -0.40
C SER A 15 -12.18 -28.72 -0.18
N PHE A 16 -11.36 -28.46 -1.19
CA PHE A 16 -9.90 -28.64 -1.12
C PHE A 16 -9.22 -27.68 -0.15
N ILE A 17 -9.83 -26.50 0.03
CA ILE A 17 -9.32 -25.42 0.87
C ILE A 17 -10.49 -24.74 1.59
N ASN A 18 -10.27 -24.29 2.82
CA ASN A 18 -11.21 -23.43 3.54
C ASN A 18 -10.80 -21.97 3.38
N GLY A 19 -11.67 -21.13 2.82
CA GLY A 19 -11.40 -19.74 2.48
C GLY A 19 -12.33 -18.75 3.18
N LEU A 20 -11.84 -17.51 3.27
CA LEU A 20 -12.61 -16.32 3.65
C LEU A 20 -12.35 -15.22 2.62
N ALA A 21 -13.40 -14.74 1.96
CA ALA A 21 -13.33 -13.63 1.01
C ALA A 21 -13.60 -12.32 1.75
N LEU A 22 -12.65 -11.38 1.65
CA LEU A 22 -12.68 -10.06 2.28
C LEU A 22 -12.60 -8.93 1.23
N GLY A 23 -13.12 -9.19 0.01
CA GLY A 23 -13.14 -8.21 -1.06
C GLY A 23 -14.27 -7.20 -0.87
N ILE A 24 -13.96 -5.91 -1.03
CA ILE A 24 -14.94 -4.82 -1.08
C ILE A 24 -14.84 -4.15 -2.45
N GLY A 25 -15.98 -3.98 -3.12
CA GLY A 25 -16.02 -3.37 -4.44
C GLY A 25 -15.56 -1.91 -4.40
N GLY A 26 -14.60 -1.56 -5.26
CA GLY A 26 -14.06 -0.20 -5.36
C GLY A 26 -12.79 0.06 -4.52
N ASP A 27 -12.39 -0.87 -3.65
CA ASP A 27 -11.16 -0.73 -2.85
C ASP A 27 -9.92 -0.56 -3.75
N ALA A 28 -9.05 0.34 -3.33
CA ALA A 28 -7.67 0.49 -3.77
C ALA A 28 -6.72 0.21 -2.59
N SER A 29 -5.41 0.29 -2.83
CA SER A 29 -4.40 -0.05 -1.82
C SER A 29 -4.55 0.65 -0.47
N PRO A 30 -4.83 1.97 -0.40
CA PRO A 30 -5.02 2.66 0.87
C PRO A 30 -6.19 2.10 1.70
N GLN A 31 -7.30 1.71 1.08
CA GLN A 31 -8.48 1.18 1.78
C GLN A 31 -8.19 -0.19 2.39
N ILE A 32 -7.46 -1.06 1.69
CA ILE A 32 -7.07 -2.36 2.24
C ILE A 32 -6.12 -2.18 3.43
N LEU A 33 -5.10 -1.32 3.30
CA LEU A 33 -4.18 -1.02 4.41
C LEU A 33 -4.93 -0.47 5.62
N GLN A 34 -5.91 0.40 5.40
CA GLN A 34 -6.76 0.90 6.48
C GLN A 34 -7.54 -0.22 7.17
N ARG A 35 -8.19 -1.13 6.41
CA ARG A 35 -8.94 -2.23 7.03
C ARG A 35 -8.06 -3.18 7.82
N ILE A 36 -6.85 -3.47 7.33
CA ILE A 36 -5.85 -4.24 8.07
C ILE A 36 -5.50 -3.53 9.38
N ALA A 37 -5.20 -2.23 9.32
CA ALA A 37 -4.87 -1.43 10.51
C ALA A 37 -6.02 -1.34 11.53
N TYR A 38 -7.28 -1.47 11.07
CA TYR A 38 -8.48 -1.47 11.92
C TYR A 38 -8.86 -2.88 12.39
N GLY A 39 -7.98 -3.86 12.22
CA GLY A 39 -8.08 -5.18 12.83
C GLY A 39 -8.87 -6.21 12.03
N GLU A 40 -9.14 -5.99 10.74
CA GLU A 40 -9.89 -6.94 9.91
C GLU A 40 -9.30 -8.36 9.92
N ILE A 41 -7.98 -8.48 10.12
CA ILE A 41 -7.27 -9.75 10.16
C ILE A 41 -6.85 -10.19 11.57
N ASP A 42 -7.17 -9.44 12.63
CA ASP A 42 -6.60 -9.64 13.98
C ASP A 42 -6.83 -11.05 14.53
N LEU A 43 -8.01 -11.62 14.25
CA LEU A 43 -8.39 -12.96 14.68
C LEU A 43 -8.14 -14.05 13.62
N LEU A 44 -7.61 -13.67 12.46
CA LEU A 44 -7.38 -14.57 11.33
C LEU A 44 -5.94 -15.07 11.33
N HIS A 45 -5.77 -16.39 11.20
CA HIS A 45 -4.46 -17.05 11.04
C HIS A 45 -4.47 -17.96 9.80
N PRO A 46 -4.66 -17.40 8.58
CA PRO A 46 -4.66 -18.21 7.39
C PRO A 46 -3.25 -18.70 7.07
N LEU A 47 -3.16 -19.87 6.41
CA LEU A 47 -1.88 -20.36 5.88
C LEU A 47 -1.45 -19.59 4.62
N VAL A 48 -2.42 -19.01 3.89
CA VAL A 48 -2.20 -18.27 2.64
C VAL A 48 -3.08 -17.04 2.62
N PHE A 49 -2.50 -15.86 2.38
CA PHE A 49 -3.21 -14.68 1.90
C PHE A 49 -3.19 -14.66 0.38
N PHE A 50 -4.30 -14.29 -0.24
CA PHE A 50 -4.43 -14.25 -1.70
C PHE A 50 -4.92 -12.85 -2.09
N VAL A 51 -4.03 -12.05 -2.68
CA VAL A 51 -4.19 -10.61 -2.84
C VAL A 51 -4.43 -10.27 -4.31
N LEU A 52 -5.66 -9.91 -4.66
CA LEU A 52 -6.03 -9.31 -5.95
C LEU A 52 -6.43 -7.85 -5.72
N LEU A 53 -5.69 -6.93 -6.31
CA LEU A 53 -5.87 -5.49 -6.20
C LEU A 53 -5.18 -4.77 -7.37
N GLY A 54 -5.46 -3.48 -7.57
CA GLY A 54 -4.70 -2.60 -8.48
C GLY A 54 -5.51 -2.03 -9.63
N THR A 55 -6.63 -2.66 -9.99
CA THR A 55 -7.50 -2.15 -11.06
C THR A 55 -8.14 -0.81 -10.71
N ASN A 56 -8.50 -0.60 -9.44
CA ASN A 56 -9.07 0.66 -8.97
C ASN A 56 -7.97 1.69 -8.72
N ASP A 57 -6.80 1.29 -8.23
CA ASP A 57 -5.62 2.16 -8.12
C ASP A 57 -5.30 2.80 -9.48
N LEU A 58 -5.11 1.98 -10.53
CA LEU A 58 -4.79 2.46 -11.87
C LEU A 58 -5.93 3.31 -12.49
N PHE A 59 -7.17 2.83 -12.42
CA PHE A 59 -8.24 3.37 -13.28
C PHE A 59 -9.37 4.08 -12.55
N GLY A 60 -9.59 3.76 -11.28
CA GLY A 60 -10.52 4.49 -10.41
C GLY A 60 -9.89 5.74 -9.81
N TRP A 61 -8.64 5.64 -9.37
CA TRP A 61 -7.90 6.70 -8.69
C TRP A 61 -6.82 7.35 -9.55
N GLY A 62 -6.48 6.76 -10.70
CA GLY A 62 -5.51 7.32 -11.65
C GLY A 62 -4.06 7.22 -11.18
N CYS A 63 -3.74 6.28 -10.29
CA CYS A 63 -2.39 6.07 -9.80
C CYS A 63 -1.44 5.62 -10.92
N SER A 64 -0.16 5.98 -10.80
CA SER A 64 0.89 5.49 -11.70
C SER A 64 1.11 3.99 -11.52
N VAL A 65 1.78 3.36 -12.49
CA VAL A 65 2.22 1.94 -12.39
C VAL A 65 3.08 1.75 -11.14
N ASN A 66 4.00 2.68 -10.88
CA ASN A 66 4.91 2.62 -9.73
C ASN A 66 4.14 2.72 -8.41
N ALA A 67 3.21 3.68 -8.29
CA ALA A 67 2.38 3.82 -7.10
C ALA A 67 1.47 2.60 -6.86
N THR A 68 0.87 2.06 -7.92
CA THR A 68 0.02 0.85 -7.83
C THR A 68 0.84 -0.36 -7.39
N PHE A 69 2.00 -0.58 -8.02
CA PHE A 69 2.92 -1.65 -7.65
C PHE A 69 3.37 -1.51 -6.19
N ALA A 70 3.82 -0.33 -5.78
CA ALA A 70 4.23 -0.04 -4.39
C ALA A 70 3.10 -0.31 -3.38
N GLY A 71 1.87 0.11 -3.68
CA GLY A 71 0.72 -0.12 -2.81
C GLY A 71 0.37 -1.61 -2.62
N ILE A 72 0.47 -2.40 -3.69
CA ILE A 72 0.24 -3.85 -3.61
C ILE A 72 1.35 -4.53 -2.80
N ILE A 73 2.62 -4.13 -2.99
CA ILE A 73 3.74 -4.67 -2.20
C ILE A 73 3.63 -4.27 -0.73
N GLU A 74 3.27 -3.02 -0.41
CA GLU A 74 3.08 -2.60 0.99
C GLU A 74 2.01 -3.44 1.70
N ILE A 75 0.93 -3.79 1.01
CA ILE A 75 -0.09 -4.71 1.57
C ILE A 75 0.50 -6.09 1.83
N ALA A 76 1.27 -6.64 0.88
CA ALA A 76 1.91 -7.93 1.04
C ALA A 76 2.88 -7.93 2.23
N GLU A 77 3.78 -6.95 2.30
CA GLU A 77 4.73 -6.82 3.41
C GLU A 77 4.03 -6.58 4.75
N THR A 78 2.95 -5.78 4.78
CA THR A 78 2.14 -5.58 5.99
C THR A 78 1.50 -6.89 6.45
N LEU A 79 0.93 -7.68 5.52
CA LEU A 79 0.37 -8.99 5.83
C LEU A 79 1.44 -9.96 6.33
N HIS A 80 2.62 -9.96 5.72
CA HIS A 80 3.73 -10.83 6.13
C HIS A 80 4.24 -10.44 7.51
N HIS A 81 4.42 -9.15 7.78
CA HIS A 81 4.82 -8.65 9.09
C HIS A 81 3.82 -9.06 10.19
N LEU A 82 2.53 -8.87 9.94
CA LEU A 82 1.49 -9.24 10.90
C LEU A 82 1.31 -10.75 11.02
N ARG A 83 1.60 -11.53 9.97
CA ARG A 83 1.45 -13.00 9.92
C ARG A 83 2.67 -13.66 9.27
N PRO A 84 3.82 -13.74 9.96
CA PRO A 84 5.08 -14.19 9.35
C PRO A 84 5.07 -15.65 8.85
N SER A 85 4.17 -16.48 9.38
CA SER A 85 4.03 -17.88 8.96
C SER A 85 3.17 -18.07 7.70
N ALA A 86 2.38 -17.06 7.32
CA ALA A 86 1.51 -17.14 6.16
C ALA A 86 2.30 -16.90 4.87
N LYS A 87 1.97 -17.66 3.82
CA LYS A 87 2.42 -17.36 2.46
C LYS A 87 1.51 -16.32 1.83
N ILE A 88 2.02 -15.53 0.90
CA ILE A 88 1.25 -14.51 0.20
C ILE A 88 1.27 -14.80 -1.30
N VAL A 89 0.09 -14.87 -1.89
CA VAL A 89 -0.08 -15.01 -3.34
C VAL A 89 -0.50 -13.66 -3.91
N LEU A 90 0.42 -13.01 -4.63
CA LEU A 90 0.13 -11.84 -5.44
C LEU A 90 -0.56 -12.28 -6.73
N HIS A 91 -1.78 -11.81 -6.92
CA HIS A 91 -2.59 -12.12 -8.08
C HIS A 91 -2.40 -11.04 -9.16
N SER A 92 -2.28 -11.45 -10.42
CA SER A 92 -2.25 -10.49 -11.55
C SER A 92 -3.52 -9.64 -11.58
N ILE A 93 -3.42 -8.34 -11.78
CA ILE A 93 -4.58 -7.51 -12.14
C ILE A 93 -5.25 -8.13 -13.37
N LEU A 94 -6.56 -8.33 -13.27
CA LEU A 94 -7.36 -8.98 -14.31
C LEU A 94 -7.45 -8.11 -15.57
N PRO A 95 -7.61 -8.75 -16.76
CA PRO A 95 -7.85 -8.02 -17.99
C PRO A 95 -9.07 -7.10 -17.89
N ARG A 96 -8.89 -5.86 -18.35
CA ARG A 96 -9.96 -4.90 -18.63
C ARG A 96 -9.52 -4.00 -19.76
N ARG A 97 -10.45 -3.28 -20.38
CA ARG A 97 -10.13 -2.41 -21.51
C ARG A 97 -10.94 -1.13 -21.52
N LYS A 98 -10.38 -0.13 -22.20
CA LYS A 98 -11.09 1.10 -22.61
C LYS A 98 -11.49 1.05 -24.09
N ARG A 99 -10.80 0.22 -24.89
CA ARG A 99 -10.99 0.04 -26.34
C ARG A 99 -11.22 -1.43 -26.69
N ASP A 100 -11.83 -1.68 -27.86
CA ASP A 100 -12.24 -3.01 -28.34
C ASP A 100 -11.13 -4.03 -28.58
N LEU A 101 -9.89 -3.58 -28.71
CA LEU A 101 -8.72 -4.44 -28.90
C LEU A 101 -7.70 -4.08 -27.82
N LEU A 102 -7.04 -5.11 -27.28
CA LEU A 102 -5.96 -4.93 -26.30
C LEU A 102 -4.74 -4.24 -26.93
N ASN A 103 -4.50 -4.48 -28.22
CA ASN A 103 -3.41 -3.80 -28.93
C ASN A 103 -3.72 -2.30 -29.05
N GLY A 104 -2.83 -1.48 -28.50
CA GLY A 104 -3.00 -0.03 -28.43
C GLY A 104 -3.98 0.44 -27.35
N ASP A 105 -4.42 -0.42 -26.44
CA ASP A 105 -5.16 -0.01 -25.26
C ASP A 105 -4.21 0.33 -24.11
N ASP A 106 -4.26 1.58 -23.64
CA ASP A 106 -3.38 2.06 -22.58
C ASP A 106 -3.67 1.37 -21.24
N TRP A 107 -4.92 1.00 -20.97
CA TRP A 107 -5.26 0.32 -19.72
C TRP A 107 -4.69 -1.08 -19.68
N TRP A 108 -4.77 -1.80 -20.81
CA TRP A 108 -4.12 -3.09 -20.97
C TRP A 108 -2.60 -3.00 -20.77
N ARG A 109 -1.94 -2.05 -21.44
CA ARG A 109 -0.49 -1.86 -21.32
C ARG A 109 -0.07 -1.59 -19.87
N LEU A 110 -0.74 -0.66 -19.19
CA LEU A 110 -0.44 -0.31 -17.78
C LEU A 110 -0.71 -1.50 -16.84
N THR A 111 -1.77 -2.27 -17.09
CA THR A 111 -2.10 -3.48 -16.34
C THR A 111 -1.01 -4.53 -16.46
N MET A 112 -0.55 -4.80 -17.69
CA MET A 112 0.52 -5.76 -17.94
C MET A 112 1.84 -5.31 -17.31
N GLU A 113 2.15 -4.02 -17.37
CA GLU A 113 3.35 -3.47 -16.74
C GLU A 113 3.34 -3.68 -15.21
N VAL A 114 2.21 -3.47 -14.52
CA VAL A 114 2.11 -3.81 -13.09
C VAL A 114 2.26 -5.31 -12.86
N ASN A 115 1.60 -6.15 -13.67
CA ASN A 115 1.65 -7.61 -13.52
C ASN A 115 3.07 -8.17 -13.66
N GLU A 116 3.84 -7.69 -14.65
CA GLU A 116 5.24 -8.09 -14.87
C GLU A 116 6.12 -7.72 -13.66
N ARG A 117 5.88 -6.55 -13.05
CA ARG A 117 6.61 -6.10 -11.86
C ARG A 117 6.26 -6.92 -10.63
N LEU A 118 4.99 -7.26 -10.44
CA LEU A 118 4.54 -8.13 -9.34
C LEU A 118 5.11 -9.54 -9.48
N GLU A 119 5.11 -10.11 -10.69
CA GLU A 119 5.73 -11.41 -10.95
C GLU A 119 7.22 -11.40 -10.63
N CYS A 120 7.91 -10.36 -11.09
CA CYS A 120 9.33 -10.21 -10.83
C CYS A 120 9.63 -10.08 -9.33
N TYR A 121 8.94 -9.19 -8.61
CA TYR A 121 9.15 -8.99 -7.18
C TYR A 121 8.82 -10.25 -6.37
N ALA A 122 7.73 -10.95 -6.70
CA ALA A 122 7.38 -12.20 -6.03
C ALA A 122 8.43 -13.31 -6.19
N SER A 123 9.31 -13.21 -7.20
CA SER A 123 10.40 -14.17 -7.41
C SER A 123 11.62 -13.92 -6.53
N THR A 124 11.66 -12.84 -5.76
CA THR A 124 12.80 -12.47 -4.92
C THR A 124 12.63 -12.87 -3.47
N GLU A 125 11.39 -13.08 -3.03
CA GLU A 125 11.03 -13.34 -1.63
C GLU A 125 10.38 -14.72 -1.46
N ASP A 126 10.91 -15.55 -0.55
CA ASP A 126 10.42 -16.92 -0.32
C ASP A 126 8.97 -16.98 0.22
N HIS A 127 8.49 -15.89 0.80
CA HIS A 127 7.14 -15.78 1.36
C HIS A 127 6.11 -15.31 0.32
N LEU A 128 6.56 -14.83 -0.84
CA LEU A 128 5.72 -14.35 -1.93
C LEU A 128 5.61 -15.38 -3.05
N HIS A 129 4.46 -15.39 -3.71
CA HIS A 129 4.17 -16.21 -4.87
C HIS A 129 3.32 -15.44 -5.86
N PHE A 130 3.56 -15.59 -7.16
CA PHE A 130 2.72 -14.96 -8.18
C PHE A 130 1.68 -15.93 -8.77
N PHE A 131 0.47 -15.43 -9.03
CA PHE A 131 -0.57 -16.13 -9.79
C PHE A 131 -1.03 -15.29 -10.98
N ASN A 132 -0.65 -15.75 -12.17
CA ASN A 132 -1.06 -15.13 -13.42
C ASN A 132 -2.43 -15.66 -13.88
N ALA A 133 -3.46 -14.85 -13.71
CA ALA A 133 -4.82 -15.14 -14.16
C ALA A 133 -5.17 -14.50 -15.52
N THR A 134 -4.23 -13.79 -16.13
CA THR A 134 -4.46 -12.99 -17.34
C THR A 134 -5.12 -13.82 -18.44
N GLU A 135 -4.56 -15.00 -18.73
CA GLU A 135 -5.03 -15.84 -19.85
C GLU A 135 -6.41 -16.47 -19.62
N TYR A 136 -6.92 -16.50 -18.38
CA TYR A 136 -8.23 -17.07 -18.08
C TYR A 136 -9.38 -16.29 -18.73
N PHE A 137 -9.16 -15.00 -18.99
CA PHE A 137 -10.21 -14.08 -19.39
C PHE A 137 -10.00 -13.46 -20.77
N LEU A 138 -9.07 -14.00 -21.55
CA LEU A 138 -8.85 -13.59 -22.92
C LEU A 138 -9.58 -14.52 -23.90
N THR A 139 -9.83 -14.03 -25.11
CA THR A 139 -10.19 -14.87 -26.25
C THR A 139 -9.03 -15.78 -26.64
N ASP A 140 -9.30 -16.87 -27.38
CA ASP A 140 -8.27 -17.84 -27.79
C ASP A 140 -7.11 -17.21 -28.57
N ASP A 141 -7.40 -16.17 -29.36
CA ASP A 141 -6.41 -15.40 -30.11
C ASP A 141 -5.64 -14.37 -29.24
N LYS A 142 -5.99 -14.25 -27.96
CA LYS A 142 -5.45 -13.33 -26.96
C LYS A 142 -5.56 -11.84 -27.34
N ARG A 143 -6.49 -11.49 -28.23
CA ARG A 143 -6.65 -10.10 -28.73
C ARG A 143 -7.69 -9.29 -27.95
N LYS A 144 -8.60 -9.95 -27.26
CA LYS A 144 -9.74 -9.33 -26.57
C LYS A 144 -9.99 -9.98 -25.21
N VAL A 145 -10.66 -9.22 -24.34
CA VAL A 145 -11.33 -9.78 -23.16
C VAL A 145 -12.48 -10.67 -23.64
N ASN A 146 -12.62 -11.85 -23.04
CA ASN A 146 -13.68 -12.78 -23.36
C ASN A 146 -14.99 -12.36 -22.70
N LEU A 147 -15.89 -11.75 -23.47
CA LEU A 147 -17.19 -11.26 -22.98
C LEU A 147 -18.13 -12.36 -22.47
N THR A 148 -17.86 -13.63 -22.79
CA THR A 148 -18.61 -14.76 -22.23
C THR A 148 -18.23 -15.03 -20.77
N LEU A 149 -17.04 -14.57 -20.34
CA LEU A 149 -16.54 -14.72 -18.99
C LEU A 149 -16.53 -13.38 -18.22
N MET A 150 -16.42 -12.26 -18.92
CA MET A 150 -16.45 -10.90 -18.37
C MET A 150 -17.40 -10.01 -19.21
N PRO A 151 -18.72 -10.08 -18.99
CA PRO A 151 -19.72 -9.44 -19.85
C PRO A 151 -19.65 -7.91 -19.83
N ASP A 152 -19.15 -7.31 -18.75
CA ASP A 152 -18.91 -5.87 -18.63
C ASP A 152 -17.43 -5.49 -18.82
N GLU A 153 -16.62 -6.43 -19.32
CA GLU A 153 -15.19 -6.26 -19.62
C GLU A 153 -14.32 -5.98 -18.39
N LEU A 154 -14.82 -6.30 -17.20
CA LEU A 154 -14.12 -6.09 -15.93
C LEU A 154 -14.37 -7.20 -14.91
N HIS A 155 -15.63 -7.56 -14.67
CA HIS A 155 -16.03 -8.48 -13.63
C HIS A 155 -16.30 -9.87 -14.21
N PRO A 156 -15.72 -10.94 -13.63
CA PRO A 156 -16.09 -12.30 -13.99
C PRO A 156 -17.58 -12.57 -13.73
N ASP A 157 -18.27 -13.18 -14.70
CA ASP A 157 -19.61 -13.73 -14.48
C ASP A 157 -19.54 -15.07 -13.73
N GLY A 158 -20.66 -15.79 -13.64
CA GLY A 158 -20.69 -17.10 -12.99
C GLY A 158 -19.73 -18.12 -13.63
N LYS A 159 -19.60 -18.13 -14.97
CA LYS A 159 -18.69 -19.05 -15.68
C LYS A 159 -17.23 -18.65 -15.49
N GLY A 160 -16.93 -17.36 -15.64
CA GLY A 160 -15.59 -16.81 -15.37
C GLY A 160 -15.14 -17.09 -13.94
N SER A 161 -16.06 -16.93 -12.98
CA SER A 161 -15.80 -17.20 -11.56
C SER A 161 -15.47 -18.67 -11.26
N VAL A 162 -16.10 -19.63 -11.96
CA VAL A 162 -15.76 -21.06 -11.84
C VAL A 162 -14.33 -21.31 -12.29
N CYS A 163 -13.98 -20.90 -13.53
CA CYS A 163 -12.66 -21.15 -14.08
C CYS A 163 -11.56 -20.51 -13.23
N TRP A 164 -11.80 -19.29 -12.80
CA TRP A 164 -10.87 -18.56 -11.95
C TRP A 164 -10.72 -19.20 -10.58
N GLY A 165 -11.83 -19.59 -9.94
CA GLY A 165 -11.85 -20.25 -8.64
C GLY A 165 -11.07 -21.57 -8.63
N GLU A 166 -11.19 -22.40 -9.67
CA GLU A 166 -10.37 -23.62 -9.80
C GLU A 166 -8.87 -23.30 -9.88
N GLY A 167 -8.50 -22.25 -10.62
CA GLY A 167 -7.12 -21.79 -10.72
C GLY A 167 -6.56 -21.34 -9.37
N ILE A 168 -7.35 -20.57 -8.60
CA ILE A 168 -7.02 -20.18 -7.21
C ILE A 168 -6.77 -21.42 -6.37
N VAL A 169 -7.69 -22.39 -6.36
CA VAL A 169 -7.54 -23.63 -5.57
C VAL A 169 -6.25 -24.36 -5.94
N ARG A 170 -5.98 -24.56 -7.23
CA ARG A 170 -4.76 -25.25 -7.69
C ARG A 170 -3.49 -24.52 -7.26
N LYS A 171 -3.46 -23.18 -7.35
CA LYS A 171 -2.32 -22.38 -6.91
C LYS A 171 -2.13 -22.46 -5.39
N THR A 172 -3.20 -22.33 -4.61
CA THR A 172 -3.15 -22.43 -3.15
C THR A 172 -2.64 -23.80 -2.71
N MET A 173 -3.14 -24.89 -3.30
CA MET A 173 -2.66 -26.25 -3.01
C MET A 173 -1.18 -26.42 -3.33
N HIS A 174 -0.72 -25.87 -4.46
CA HIS A 174 0.69 -25.90 -4.84
C HIS A 174 1.57 -25.13 -3.85
N VAL A 175 1.18 -23.92 -3.44
CA VAL A 175 1.89 -23.10 -2.46
C VAL A 175 1.99 -23.81 -1.11
N LEU A 176 0.95 -24.54 -0.72
CA LEU A 176 0.93 -25.35 0.50
C LEU A 176 1.67 -26.69 0.39
N GLY A 177 2.27 -27.01 -0.77
CA GLY A 177 2.93 -28.29 -1.01
C GLY A 177 1.98 -29.49 -1.00
N ARG A 178 0.69 -29.27 -1.25
CA ARG A 178 -0.35 -30.32 -1.28
C ARG A 178 -0.56 -30.82 -2.71
N GLY A 179 -1.03 -32.07 -2.83
CA GLY A 179 -1.35 -32.69 -4.13
C GLY A 179 -2.39 -31.88 -4.91
N GLN A 180 -2.22 -31.78 -6.24
CA GLN A 180 -3.16 -31.04 -7.09
C GLN A 180 -4.49 -31.78 -7.22
N PRO A 181 -5.63 -31.08 -7.10
CA PRO A 181 -6.94 -31.65 -7.43
C PRO A 181 -7.00 -32.07 -8.90
N SER A 182 -7.58 -33.22 -9.20
CA SER A 182 -7.84 -33.61 -10.59
C SER A 182 -8.95 -32.73 -11.20
N HIS A 183 -8.95 -32.51 -12.52
CA HIS A 183 -10.01 -31.74 -13.19
C HIS A 183 -11.42 -32.32 -12.93
N SER A 184 -11.54 -33.64 -12.81
CA SER A 184 -12.81 -34.31 -12.49
C SER A 184 -13.29 -34.07 -11.05
N SER A 185 -12.43 -33.53 -10.18
CA SER A 185 -12.75 -33.28 -8.78
C SER A 185 -13.56 -32.00 -8.54
N PHE A 186 -13.70 -31.13 -9.55
CA PHE A 186 -14.45 -29.87 -9.42
C PHE A 186 -15.94 -29.98 -9.78
N GLY A 187 -16.47 -31.19 -10.07
CA GLY A 187 -17.90 -31.50 -10.06
C GLY A 187 -18.81 -30.82 -11.10
N GLY A 188 -18.28 -29.98 -11.99
CA GLY A 188 -19.07 -29.26 -13.01
C GLY A 188 -18.88 -29.78 -14.43
N SER A 189 -19.97 -29.99 -15.17
CA SER A 189 -20.00 -30.33 -16.61
C SER A 189 -19.54 -29.20 -17.55
N GLY A 190 -18.95 -28.14 -17.01
CA GLY A 190 -18.36 -27.03 -17.76
C GLY A 190 -16.86 -27.04 -17.57
N SER A 191 -16.16 -27.98 -18.21
CA SER A 191 -14.71 -28.00 -18.14
C SER A 191 -14.17 -26.67 -18.69
N CYS A 192 -13.40 -25.95 -17.89
CA CYS A 192 -12.53 -24.88 -18.36
C CYS A 192 -11.36 -25.52 -19.13
N SER A 193 -11.68 -26.19 -20.24
CA SER A 193 -10.77 -26.93 -21.12
C SER A 193 -9.98 -26.02 -22.06
N PHE A 194 -9.81 -24.74 -21.72
CA PHE A 194 -9.02 -23.78 -22.49
C PHE A 194 -7.52 -23.87 -22.20
N PHE A 195 -7.10 -24.67 -21.22
CA PHE A 195 -5.68 -24.86 -20.93
C PHE A 195 -5.13 -26.04 -21.71
N GLY A 196 -4.54 -25.72 -22.87
CA GLY A 196 -3.60 -26.59 -23.54
C GLY A 196 -2.56 -27.10 -22.54
N THR A 197 -2.51 -28.41 -22.40
CA THR A 197 -1.47 -29.14 -21.68
C THR A 197 -0.12 -28.90 -22.34
N LYS A 198 0.51 -27.77 -22.04
CA LYS A 198 1.96 -27.62 -22.05
C LYS A 198 2.33 -26.76 -20.85
N SER A 199 2.42 -27.41 -19.69
CA SER A 199 3.37 -26.93 -18.70
C SER A 199 4.75 -26.98 -19.35
N SER A 200 5.20 -25.89 -19.96
CA SER A 200 6.61 -25.59 -19.96
C SER A 200 6.97 -25.35 -18.50
N GLN A 201 7.29 -26.44 -17.79
CA GLN A 201 8.07 -26.31 -16.58
C GLN A 201 9.30 -25.48 -16.97
N PRO A 202 9.59 -24.35 -16.31
CA PRO A 202 10.97 -23.95 -16.21
C PRO A 202 11.68 -25.13 -15.54
N GLU A 203 12.69 -25.68 -16.20
CA GLU A 203 13.59 -26.66 -15.60
C GLU A 203 13.96 -26.17 -14.20
N LYS A 204 13.95 -27.10 -13.24
CA LYS A 204 14.44 -26.91 -11.88
C LYS A 204 15.77 -26.14 -11.90
N SER A 205 15.73 -24.83 -11.63
CA SER A 205 16.92 -24.16 -11.13
C SER A 205 17.08 -24.63 -9.69
N LYS A 206 18.19 -25.32 -9.45
CA LYS A 206 18.67 -25.69 -8.12
C LYS A 206 18.62 -24.46 -7.21
N SER A 207 18.26 -24.65 -5.94
CA SER A 207 18.42 -23.62 -4.92
C SER A 207 19.84 -23.03 -4.97
N PRO A 208 19.98 -21.70 -5.04
CA PRO A 208 21.14 -21.00 -4.50
C PRO A 208 20.69 -20.44 -3.15
N GLN A 209 21.22 -20.91 -2.02
CA GLN A 209 22.28 -20.17 -1.35
C GLN A 209 22.19 -18.65 -1.60
N THR A 210 21.62 -17.94 -0.62
CA THR A 210 21.89 -16.54 -0.23
C THR A 210 22.61 -15.68 -1.28
N GLY A 211 21.89 -14.76 -1.92
CA GLY A 211 22.50 -13.48 -2.36
C GLY A 211 22.39 -13.05 -3.83
N THR A 212 21.54 -13.63 -4.68
CA THR A 212 21.33 -13.09 -6.04
C THR A 212 19.86 -12.90 -6.38
N SER A 213 19.39 -11.67 -6.16
CA SER A 213 18.22 -11.08 -6.79
C SER A 213 18.10 -11.46 -8.29
N PRO A 214 16.94 -11.96 -8.77
CA PRO A 214 16.68 -12.27 -10.18
C PRO A 214 17.06 -11.11 -11.12
N LEU A 215 17.54 -11.37 -12.35
CA LEU A 215 17.93 -10.29 -13.28
C LEU A 215 16.81 -9.24 -13.46
N CYS A 216 15.54 -9.67 -13.49
CA CYS A 216 14.41 -8.77 -13.61
C CYS A 216 14.30 -7.77 -12.45
N ILE A 217 14.68 -8.15 -11.21
CA ILE A 217 14.54 -7.23 -10.07
C ILE A 217 15.66 -6.20 -10.09
N LYS A 218 16.85 -6.58 -10.56
CA LYS A 218 17.94 -5.64 -10.76
C LYS A 218 17.55 -4.57 -11.78
N ASP A 219 16.83 -4.95 -12.83
CA ASP A 219 16.32 -4.00 -13.82
C ASP A 219 15.13 -3.19 -13.28
N LEU A 220 14.19 -3.84 -12.57
CA LEU A 220 13.01 -3.21 -11.97
C LEU A 220 13.38 -2.16 -10.91
N LEU A 221 14.26 -2.52 -9.98
CA LEU A 221 14.72 -1.63 -8.92
C LEU A 221 15.97 -0.84 -9.32
N GLN A 222 16.50 -1.05 -10.53
CA GLN A 222 17.72 -0.40 -11.03
C GLN A 222 18.93 -0.57 -10.08
N GLY A 223 19.02 -1.73 -9.43
CA GLY A 223 20.06 -2.06 -8.44
C GLY A 223 19.86 -1.46 -7.05
N ALA A 224 18.75 -0.76 -6.80
CA ALA A 224 18.38 -0.24 -5.50
C ALA A 224 17.74 -1.31 -4.60
N THR A 225 17.85 -1.14 -3.28
CA THR A 225 16.97 -1.79 -2.31
C THR A 225 15.52 -1.31 -2.46
N TRP A 226 14.56 -1.99 -1.85
CA TRP A 226 13.15 -1.56 -1.89
C TRP A 226 12.96 -0.15 -1.34
N ASP A 227 13.55 0.15 -0.18
CA ASP A 227 13.47 1.48 0.44
C ASP A 227 14.13 2.56 -0.43
N GLU A 228 15.30 2.24 -1.01
CA GLU A 228 15.96 3.14 -1.97
C GLU A 228 15.10 3.34 -3.23
N TRP A 229 14.43 2.30 -3.74
CA TRP A 229 13.54 2.41 -4.89
C TRP A 229 12.32 3.26 -4.59
N LEU A 230 11.68 3.09 -3.42
CA LEU A 230 10.59 3.96 -2.96
C LEU A 230 11.05 5.41 -2.85
N ASN A 231 12.26 5.63 -2.31
CA ASN A 231 12.87 6.95 -2.25
C ASN A 231 13.15 7.52 -3.65
N GLN A 232 13.54 6.69 -4.62
CA GLN A 232 13.68 7.11 -6.02
C GLN A 232 12.35 7.48 -6.66
N GLN A 233 11.25 6.78 -6.34
CA GLN A 233 9.92 7.12 -6.86
C GLN A 233 9.45 8.49 -6.36
N SER A 234 9.95 8.93 -5.20
CA SER A 234 9.73 10.29 -4.73
C SER A 234 10.48 11.37 -5.53
N GLN A 235 11.45 11.01 -6.39
CA GLN A 235 12.24 11.95 -7.19
C GLN A 235 11.50 12.41 -8.46
N VAL A 236 10.44 13.20 -8.28
CA VAL A 236 9.63 13.71 -9.40
C VAL A 236 10.31 14.94 -10.04
N PRO A 237 10.43 15.01 -11.38
CA PRO A 237 10.93 16.20 -12.10
C PRO A 237 10.16 17.47 -11.75
N ALA A 238 10.85 18.62 -11.66
CA ALA A 238 10.25 19.87 -11.17
C ALA A 238 9.00 20.31 -11.95
N ASP A 239 8.98 20.01 -13.24
CA ASP A 239 7.96 20.35 -14.21
C ASP A 239 6.71 19.46 -14.10
N GLN A 240 6.79 18.37 -13.32
CA GLN A 240 5.70 17.42 -13.08
C GLN A 240 5.12 17.52 -11.66
N ARG A 241 5.71 18.30 -10.74
CA ARG A 241 5.31 18.34 -9.32
C ARG A 241 4.01 19.09 -9.05
N CYS A 242 3.64 20.02 -9.93
CA CYS A 242 2.48 20.89 -9.78
C CYS A 242 1.36 20.51 -10.77
N ILE A 243 0.11 20.81 -10.41
CA ILE A 243 -1.08 20.41 -11.19
C ILE A 243 -1.25 21.24 -12.50
N ASP A 244 -0.71 22.47 -12.61
CA ASP A 244 -0.86 23.38 -13.78
C ASP A 244 0.41 24.24 -14.07
N ASP A 245 0.44 24.95 -15.23
CA ASP A 245 1.56 25.68 -15.90
C ASP A 245 2.81 25.99 -15.03
N GLN A 246 3.91 25.39 -15.47
CA GLN A 246 5.22 25.19 -14.86
C GLN A 246 6.02 26.47 -14.55
N ARG A 247 5.46 27.66 -14.83
CA ARG A 247 6.21 28.92 -14.69
C ARG A 247 6.60 29.25 -13.24
N TYR A 248 5.87 28.74 -12.24
CA TYR A 248 6.17 28.96 -10.81
C TYR A 248 5.76 27.77 -9.91
N CYS A 249 6.31 26.58 -10.17
CA CYS A 249 6.08 25.45 -9.27
C CYS A 249 6.89 25.61 -7.96
N SER A 250 6.21 25.74 -6.83
CA SER A 250 6.83 25.91 -5.49
C SER A 250 6.95 24.59 -4.71
N CYS A 251 6.59 23.46 -5.33
CA CYS A 251 6.62 22.14 -4.72
C CYS A 251 8.06 21.61 -4.72
N ALA A 252 8.62 21.46 -3.51
CA ALA A 252 9.93 20.87 -3.31
C ALA A 252 9.92 19.38 -3.67
N LEU A 253 11.10 18.79 -3.86
CA LEU A 253 11.21 17.33 -3.89
C LEU A 253 10.74 16.77 -2.54
N PRO A 254 9.95 15.68 -2.51
CA PRO A 254 9.44 15.09 -1.28
C PRO A 254 10.57 14.69 -0.32
N SER A 255 11.69 14.18 -0.86
CA SER A 255 12.87 13.76 -0.09
C SER A 255 13.77 14.92 0.36
N THR A 256 13.46 16.17 -0.03
CA THR A 256 14.30 17.33 0.29
C THR A 256 13.72 18.10 1.47
N PRO A 257 14.28 17.93 2.69
CA PRO A 257 13.85 18.71 3.84
C PRO A 257 14.07 20.20 3.57
N THR A 258 13.00 20.99 3.69
CA THR A 258 13.04 22.43 3.40
C THR A 258 12.61 23.22 4.62
N LYS A 259 13.50 24.10 5.11
CA LYS A 259 13.18 25.03 6.19
C LYS A 259 11.94 25.86 5.83
N GLY A 260 11.02 26.06 6.77
CA GLY A 260 9.84 26.89 6.54
C GLY A 260 10.17 28.39 6.44
N PRO A 261 9.31 29.19 5.79
CA PRO A 261 9.62 30.58 5.51
C PRO A 261 9.35 31.50 6.71
N GLY A 262 10.27 32.46 6.91
CA GLY A 262 10.05 33.63 7.77
C GLY A 262 10.28 33.42 9.27
N ILE A 263 10.41 34.55 9.98
CA ILE A 263 10.75 34.60 11.42
C ILE A 263 9.67 33.92 12.28
N ALA A 264 8.40 34.01 11.88
CA ALA A 264 7.31 33.37 12.61
C ALA A 264 7.47 31.85 12.64
N TRP A 265 7.80 31.24 11.50
CA TRP A 265 8.04 29.79 11.43
C TRP A 265 9.21 29.37 12.32
N GLU A 266 10.34 30.09 12.25
CA GLU A 266 11.52 29.80 13.07
C GLU A 266 11.24 29.87 14.57
N LYS A 267 10.41 30.84 14.98
CA LYS A 267 9.94 30.97 16.35
C LYS A 267 9.14 29.74 16.80
N TYR A 268 8.19 29.27 15.98
CA TYR A 268 7.37 28.10 16.32
C TYR A 268 8.18 26.80 16.30
N PHE A 269 9.11 26.65 15.35
CA PHE A 269 10.02 25.52 15.33
C PHE A 269 10.89 25.48 16.59
N THR A 270 11.43 26.63 17.01
CA THR A 270 12.21 26.74 18.25
C THR A 270 11.37 26.40 19.47
N ARG A 271 10.16 26.95 19.58
CA ARG A 271 9.18 26.61 20.63
C ARG A 271 8.91 25.10 20.69
N ASN A 272 8.67 24.45 19.55
CA ASN A 272 8.36 23.02 19.52
C ASN A 272 9.53 22.17 20.01
N LYS A 273 10.77 22.51 19.61
CA LYS A 273 11.98 21.86 20.15
C LYS A 273 12.09 22.04 21.66
N GLU A 274 11.86 23.25 22.17
CA GLU A 274 11.90 23.52 23.61
C GLU A 274 10.84 22.70 24.37
N ILE A 275 9.62 22.59 23.85
CA ILE A 275 8.58 21.72 24.42
C ILE A 275 9.08 20.27 24.48
N ALA A 276 9.57 19.73 23.35
CA ALA A 276 10.06 18.35 23.28
C ALA A 276 11.22 18.09 24.26
N ILE A 277 12.21 18.99 24.31
CA ILE A 277 13.37 18.89 25.19
C ILE A 277 12.96 19.02 26.67
N ASN A 278 12.06 19.93 27.00
CA ASN A 278 11.60 20.10 28.38
C ASN A 278 10.88 18.84 28.89
N HIS A 279 10.10 18.16 28.05
CA HIS A 279 9.48 16.87 28.41
C HIS A 279 10.51 15.77 28.66
N THR A 280 11.56 15.72 27.82
CA THR A 280 12.70 14.82 28.02
C THR A 280 13.41 15.10 29.35
N ILE A 281 13.77 16.36 29.63
CA ILE A 281 14.50 16.76 30.85
C ILE A 281 13.66 16.50 32.10
N ALA A 282 12.36 16.76 32.04
CA ALA A 282 11.45 16.54 33.16
C ALA A 282 11.20 15.04 33.44
N GLY A 283 11.68 14.13 32.59
CA GLY A 283 11.41 12.69 32.72
C GLY A 283 9.91 12.38 32.67
N SER A 284 9.13 13.18 31.96
CA SER A 284 7.67 13.04 31.86
C SER A 284 7.33 12.19 30.63
N PRO A 285 7.07 10.87 30.78
CA PRO A 285 6.79 10.01 29.65
C PRO A 285 5.51 10.46 28.94
N LEU A 286 5.58 10.50 27.61
CA LEU A 286 4.44 10.77 26.74
C LEU A 286 3.97 9.46 26.11
N ASP A 287 2.65 9.31 26.02
CA ASP A 287 2.00 8.24 25.27
C ASP A 287 2.00 8.57 23.77
N MET A 288 1.96 9.86 23.41
CA MET A 288 1.86 10.30 22.01
C MET A 288 2.56 11.64 21.75
N VAL A 289 3.22 11.75 20.60
CA VAL A 289 3.62 13.05 20.02
C VAL A 289 2.87 13.27 18.72
N MET A 290 2.22 14.42 18.58
CA MET A 290 1.45 14.77 17.39
C MET A 290 2.19 15.82 16.56
N PHE A 291 2.42 15.53 15.29
CA PHE A 291 2.96 16.45 14.30
C PHE A 291 1.87 16.94 13.36
N GLY A 292 1.96 18.19 12.94
CA GLY A 292 1.11 18.64 11.85
C GLY A 292 1.28 20.11 11.47
N ASP A 293 0.28 20.60 10.75
CA ASP A 293 0.26 21.94 10.17
C ASP A 293 -0.57 22.95 10.99
N SER A 294 -1.17 23.94 10.31
CA SER A 294 -2.02 24.97 10.88
C SER A 294 -3.27 24.43 11.58
N ILE A 295 -3.82 23.29 11.15
CA ILE A 295 -4.99 22.68 11.78
C ILE A 295 -4.60 22.09 13.12
N MET A 296 -3.48 21.38 13.20
CA MET A 296 -2.94 20.82 14.45
C MET A 296 -2.54 21.95 15.40
N TYR A 297 -1.87 22.98 14.88
CA TYR A 297 -1.50 24.17 15.64
C TYR A 297 -2.72 24.86 16.25
N ARG A 298 -3.75 25.13 15.44
CA ARG A 298 -4.95 25.85 15.88
C ARG A 298 -5.79 25.00 16.82
N TRP A 299 -5.88 23.70 16.58
CA TRP A 299 -6.52 22.77 17.52
C TRP A 299 -5.82 22.85 18.88
N TRP A 300 -4.50 22.71 18.92
CA TRP A 300 -3.70 22.84 20.15
C TRP A 300 -3.91 24.19 20.83
N GLU A 301 -3.84 25.30 20.09
CA GLU A 301 -4.08 26.63 20.64
C GLU A 301 -5.48 26.73 21.25
N LEU A 302 -6.53 26.29 20.55
CA LEU A 302 -7.90 26.36 21.06
C LEU A 302 -8.17 25.49 22.29
N VAL A 303 -7.48 24.35 22.44
CA VAL A 303 -7.64 23.46 23.61
C VAL A 303 -6.73 23.84 24.77
N SER A 304 -5.57 24.46 24.51
CA SER A 304 -4.63 24.93 25.54
C SER A 304 -4.93 26.35 26.03
N ASP A 305 -5.60 27.15 25.20
CA ASP A 305 -6.00 28.51 25.54
C ASP A 305 -7.25 28.50 26.41
N LYS A 306 -7.28 29.38 27.41
CA LYS A 306 -8.20 29.36 28.56
C LYS A 306 -9.66 29.72 28.21
N ARG A 307 -10.13 29.53 26.98
CA ARG A 307 -11.54 29.73 26.61
C ARG A 307 -12.39 28.65 27.27
N ASP A 308 -13.20 29.06 28.25
CA ASP A 308 -13.88 28.21 29.22
C ASP A 308 -14.76 27.09 28.63
N SER A 309 -15.15 27.16 27.35
CA SER A 309 -16.02 26.16 26.71
C SER A 309 -15.31 24.87 26.27
N MET A 310 -13.98 24.85 26.13
CA MET A 310 -13.23 23.65 25.68
C MET A 310 -12.40 22.97 26.78
N LYS A 311 -12.33 23.57 27.98
CA LYS A 311 -11.64 23.00 29.16
C LYS A 311 -12.22 21.65 29.64
N GLN A 312 -13.42 21.28 29.18
CA GLN A 312 -14.08 20.04 29.60
C GLN A 312 -13.57 18.78 28.89
N SER A 313 -12.78 18.91 27.81
CA SER A 313 -12.52 17.78 26.90
C SER A 313 -11.07 17.29 26.82
N PHE A 314 -10.08 18.02 27.36
CA PHE A 314 -8.66 17.60 27.36
C PHE A 314 -7.96 17.96 28.68
N PRO A 315 -6.94 17.22 29.11
CA PRO A 315 -6.92 16.85 30.51
C PRO A 315 -6.05 17.76 31.36
N LYS A 316 -6.45 17.85 32.62
CA LYS A 316 -5.61 18.24 33.76
C LYS A 316 -4.51 17.17 33.95
N GLU A 317 -3.69 17.30 34.99
CA GLU A 317 -2.63 16.33 35.35
C GLU A 317 -3.09 14.84 35.38
N ASP A 318 -4.41 14.58 35.44
CA ASP A 318 -5.07 13.27 35.33
C ASP A 318 -5.45 12.83 33.89
N ALA A 319 -4.66 13.22 32.89
CA ALA A 319 -4.84 12.79 31.50
C ALA A 319 -4.81 11.27 31.33
N ALA A 320 -5.84 10.71 30.70
CA ALA A 320 -5.82 9.30 30.26
C ALA A 320 -4.75 9.05 29.19
N VAL A 321 -4.38 10.08 28.41
CA VAL A 321 -3.32 10.03 27.39
C VAL A 321 -2.46 11.29 27.52
N LYS A 322 -1.18 11.12 27.82
CA LYS A 322 -0.17 12.18 27.91
C LYS A 322 0.40 12.45 26.53
N SER A 323 0.16 13.64 25.99
CA SER A 323 0.63 14.00 24.65
C SER A 323 1.05 15.45 24.51
N ILE A 324 1.82 15.72 23.46
CA ILE A 324 2.12 17.07 22.98
C ILE A 324 1.74 17.21 21.51
N ALA A 325 1.29 18.40 21.12
CA ALA A 325 1.00 18.74 19.74
C ALA A 325 1.99 19.79 19.21
N LEU A 326 2.71 19.41 18.18
CA LEU A 326 3.77 20.18 17.52
C LEU A 326 3.28 20.60 16.12
N GLY A 327 2.21 21.39 16.08
CA GLY A 327 1.71 21.97 14.83
C GLY A 327 2.45 23.26 14.45
N ILE A 328 2.69 23.52 13.16
CA ILE A 328 3.16 24.83 12.66
C ILE A 328 2.32 25.30 11.48
N MET A 329 1.90 26.57 11.52
CA MET A 329 1.04 27.13 10.48
C MET A 329 1.71 27.12 9.10
N GLY A 330 1.00 26.61 8.09
CA GLY A 330 1.44 26.61 6.69
C GLY A 330 2.44 25.51 6.35
N ASP A 331 2.79 24.63 7.29
CA ASP A 331 3.72 23.53 7.02
C ASP A 331 3.20 22.60 5.93
N ARG A 332 4.11 22.28 5.01
CA ARG A 332 3.97 21.21 4.03
C ARG A 332 4.85 20.02 4.43
N THR A 333 4.72 18.91 3.73
CA THR A 333 5.55 17.71 3.94
C THR A 333 7.07 17.98 4.06
N PRO A 334 7.74 18.79 3.19
CA PRO A 334 9.18 19.03 3.32
C PRO A 334 9.56 19.88 4.55
N GLN A 335 8.66 20.72 5.06
CA GLN A 335 8.89 21.48 6.30
C GLN A 335 8.84 20.57 7.52
N LEU A 336 7.85 19.69 7.59
CA LEU A 336 7.77 18.73 8.68
C LEU A 336 8.97 17.77 8.67
N LEU A 337 9.35 17.27 7.49
CA LEU A 337 10.57 16.47 7.33
C LEU A 337 11.81 17.20 7.84
N PHE A 338 11.98 18.48 7.47
CA PHE A 338 13.06 19.31 7.98
C PHE A 338 13.07 19.37 9.51
N ARG A 339 11.92 19.63 10.13
CA ARG A 339 11.84 19.77 11.59
C ARG A 339 12.24 18.50 12.32
N ILE A 340 11.74 17.34 11.87
CA ILE A 340 12.07 16.02 12.41
C ILE A 340 13.58 15.77 12.33
N LEU A 341 14.19 16.03 11.16
CA LEU A 341 15.61 15.84 10.93
C LEU A 341 16.50 16.85 11.69
N ASN A 342 15.95 18.01 12.08
CA ASN A 342 16.67 19.09 12.74
C ASN A 342 16.32 19.25 14.23
N GLY A 343 15.98 18.15 14.89
CA GLY A 343 15.95 18.06 16.36
C GLY A 343 14.62 18.39 17.02
N GLU A 344 13.51 18.47 16.27
CA GLU A 344 12.17 18.54 16.89
C GLU A 344 11.72 17.22 17.54
N LEU A 345 12.34 16.11 17.13
CA LEU A 345 12.19 14.80 17.76
C LEU A 345 13.54 14.38 18.37
N PRO A 346 13.91 14.89 19.57
CA PRO A 346 15.20 14.62 20.21
C PRO A 346 15.30 13.14 20.62
N GLU A 347 16.49 12.52 20.55
CA GLU A 347 16.68 11.05 20.70
C GLU A 347 15.99 10.44 21.92
N ASP A 348 16.07 11.11 23.06
CA ASP A 348 15.52 10.62 24.33
C ASP A 348 13.99 10.72 24.44
N LEU A 349 13.32 11.46 23.54
CA LEU A 349 11.86 11.53 23.50
C LEU A 349 11.30 10.33 22.74
N THR A 350 10.92 9.28 23.45
CA THR A 350 10.58 7.96 22.89
C THR A 350 9.10 7.58 23.10
N PRO A 351 8.15 8.33 22.53
CA PRO A 351 6.72 8.00 22.67
C PRO A 351 6.41 6.68 21.94
N PRO A 352 5.48 5.86 22.47
CA PRO A 352 5.03 4.66 21.78
C PRO A 352 4.17 4.98 20.54
N LEU A 353 3.58 6.17 20.45
CA LEU A 353 2.76 6.60 19.31
C LEU A 353 3.19 7.96 18.75
N LEU A 354 3.26 8.05 17.43
CA LEU A 354 3.52 9.26 16.66
C LEU A 354 2.32 9.52 15.75
N TRP A 355 1.62 10.63 15.93
CA TRP A 355 0.47 11.01 15.11
C TRP A 355 0.90 12.06 14.08
N VAL A 356 0.63 11.86 12.80
CA VAL A 356 1.01 12.80 11.74
C VAL A 356 -0.21 13.27 10.96
N MET A 357 -0.39 14.59 10.89
CA MET A 357 -1.41 15.20 10.03
C MET A 357 -0.79 16.33 9.22
N ILE A 358 -0.48 16.05 7.96
CA ILE A 358 0.23 16.95 7.03
C ILE A 358 -0.29 16.73 5.60
N GLY A 359 -0.05 17.69 4.69
CA GLY A 359 -0.41 17.55 3.26
C GLY A 359 -1.45 18.56 2.76
N THR A 360 -2.28 19.14 3.63
CA THR A 360 -3.29 20.14 3.24
C THR A 360 -2.64 21.34 2.55
N ASN A 361 -1.52 21.83 3.08
CA ASN A 361 -0.81 22.97 2.49
C ASN A 361 -0.05 22.61 1.20
N ASP A 362 0.34 21.34 1.02
CA ASP A 362 0.92 20.84 -0.23
C ASP A 362 -0.12 20.94 -1.35
N LEU A 363 -1.33 20.42 -1.11
CA LEU A 363 -2.44 20.51 -2.05
C LEU A 363 -2.87 21.95 -2.29
N ALA A 364 -2.94 22.79 -1.25
CA ALA A 364 -3.23 24.22 -1.39
C ALA A 364 -2.16 24.96 -2.20
N SER A 365 -0.91 24.50 -2.16
CA SER A 365 0.20 24.99 -2.99
C SER A 365 0.19 24.40 -4.41
N ARG A 366 -0.87 23.66 -4.77
CA ARG A 366 -1.04 23.00 -6.07
C ARG A 366 -0.01 21.93 -6.37
N CYS A 367 0.60 21.33 -5.35
CA CYS A 367 1.36 20.10 -5.52
C CYS A 367 0.41 18.99 -5.95
N ASN A 368 0.83 18.15 -6.88
CA ASN A 368 0.03 17.02 -7.30
C ASN A 368 -0.12 16.00 -6.14
N SER A 369 -1.07 15.07 -6.29
CA SER A 369 -1.36 14.07 -5.27
C SER A 369 -0.18 13.13 -5.00
N GLU A 370 0.58 12.77 -6.04
CA GLU A 370 1.77 11.90 -5.95
C GLU A 370 2.88 12.54 -5.11
N MET A 371 3.13 13.84 -5.29
CA MET A 371 4.09 14.62 -4.50
C MET A 371 3.68 14.72 -3.04
N THR A 372 2.39 14.93 -2.78
CA THR A 372 1.87 15.02 -1.43
C THR A 372 1.98 13.67 -0.72
N ALA A 373 1.61 12.59 -1.40
CA ALA A 373 1.71 11.23 -0.88
C ALA A 373 3.16 10.81 -0.60
N PHE A 374 4.07 11.01 -1.56
CA PHE A 374 5.49 10.73 -1.34
C PHE A 374 6.09 11.61 -0.25
N GLY A 375 5.65 12.86 -0.10
CA GLY A 375 6.10 13.72 0.98
C GLY A 375 5.70 13.19 2.35
N ILE A 376 4.48 12.68 2.47
CA ILE A 376 4.02 11.99 3.69
C ILE A 376 4.85 10.73 3.93
N ILE A 377 5.12 9.92 2.90
CA ILE A 377 5.96 8.72 3.02
C ILE A 377 7.37 9.07 3.54
N GLN A 378 7.99 10.13 3.02
CA GLN A 378 9.32 10.56 3.49
C GLN A 378 9.30 11.02 4.97
N VAL A 379 8.22 11.70 5.39
CA VAL A 379 8.02 12.02 6.81
C VAL A 379 7.90 10.74 7.64
N VAL A 380 7.08 9.78 7.21
CA VAL A 380 6.88 8.51 7.92
C VAL A 380 8.17 7.70 7.98
N GLN A 381 8.95 7.62 6.90
CA GLN A 381 10.25 6.94 6.88
C GLN A 381 11.23 7.59 7.88
N ALA A 382 11.35 8.92 7.88
CA ALA A 382 12.20 9.62 8.84
C ALA A 382 11.77 9.39 10.30
N LEU A 383 10.47 9.26 10.55
CA LEU A 383 9.94 8.90 11.87
C LEU A 383 10.23 7.43 12.22
N ARG A 384 10.03 6.48 11.29
CA ARG A 384 10.36 5.05 11.49
C ARG A 384 11.84 4.86 11.79
N GLU A 385 12.72 5.53 11.06
CA GLU A 385 14.18 5.49 11.29
C GLU A 385 14.55 6.01 12.68
N LYS A 386 13.96 7.14 13.09
CA LYS A 386 14.23 7.72 14.41
C LYS A 386 13.56 6.91 15.54
N ARG A 387 12.41 6.29 15.29
CA ARG A 387 11.58 5.58 16.29
C ARG A 387 11.09 4.25 15.73
N PRO A 388 11.97 3.25 15.61
CA PRO A 388 11.63 1.97 14.98
C PRO A 388 10.55 1.17 15.74
N ASN A 389 10.35 1.48 17.01
CA ASN A 389 9.37 0.80 17.87
C ASN A 389 8.07 1.58 18.06
N ALA A 390 7.95 2.80 17.53
CA ALA A 390 6.75 3.61 17.68
C ALA A 390 5.72 3.26 16.61
N ILE A 391 4.45 3.23 17.00
CA ILE A 391 3.32 3.18 16.07
C ILE A 391 3.19 4.57 15.43
N ILE A 392 3.10 4.63 14.10
CA ILE A 392 2.88 5.89 13.37
C ILE A 392 1.47 5.86 12.78
N VAL A 393 0.70 6.90 13.06
CA VAL A 393 -0.70 7.08 12.63
C VAL A 393 -0.81 8.26 11.68
#